data_AF-A0A963RQF1-F1
#
_entry.id   AF-A0A963RQF1-F1
#
_cell.length_a   1.000
_cell.length_b   1.000
_cell.length_c   1.000
_cell.angle_alpha   90.00
_cell.angle_beta   90.00
_cell.angle_gamma   90.00
#
_symmetry.space_group_name_H-M   'P 1'
#
loop_
_entity.id
_entity.type
_entity.pdbx_description
1 polymer ?
#
loop_
_entity_poly.entity_id
_entity_poly.type
_entity_poly.pdbx_seq_one_letter_code
_entity_poly.pdbx_strand_id
1 'polypeptide(L)'
;MLSATRRIALLGASHKPERPSHEVMAFLLASGYQVYPVNPGLAGQQLLGCRVYPTLAAIPVAIDMVDVFRQSQYLPAIVEEAIACG
;
A
#
# COMPACT_ATOMS: atom_id res chain seq x y z
N MET A 1 -15.74 -2.16 -21.57
CA MET A 1 -15.77 -1.47 -20.27
C MET A 1 -14.34 -1.35 -19.75
N LEU A 2 -13.82 -0.14 -19.56
CA LEU A 2 -12.54 0.07 -18.89
C LEU A 2 -12.76 0.10 -17.37
N SER A 3 -13.17 -1.04 -16.81
CA SER A 3 -13.25 -1.24 -15.36
C SER A 3 -11.84 -1.42 -14.79
N ALA A 4 -11.02 -0.37 -14.87
CA ALA A 4 -9.68 -0.36 -14.31
C ALA A 4 -9.78 0.06 -12.84
N THR A 5 -10.25 -0.86 -12.00
CA THR A 5 -10.12 -0.72 -10.55
C THR A 5 -8.61 -0.71 -10.25
N ARG A 6 -8.01 0.47 -10.04
CA ARG A 6 -6.57 0.56 -9.77
C ARG A 6 -6.31 0.06 -8.35
N ARG A 7 -5.61 -1.06 -8.25
CA ARG A 7 -5.14 -1.67 -7.01
C ARG A 7 -3.81 -1.04 -6.64
N ILE A 8 -3.78 -0.34 -5.53
CA ILE A 8 -2.63 0.45 -5.08
C ILE A 8 -2.06 -0.20 -3.82
N ALA A 9 -0.79 -0.59 -3.85
CA ALA A 9 -0.07 -0.98 -2.64
C ALA A 9 0.53 0.27 -1.98
N LEU A 10 0.19 0.51 -0.71
CA LEU A 10 0.68 1.68 0.03
C LEU A 10 1.72 1.25 1.05
N LEU A 11 2.99 1.47 0.75
CA LEU A 11 4.13 1.06 1.57
C LEU A 11 4.46 2.11 2.62
N GLY A 12 4.62 1.64 3.85
CA GLY A 12 4.79 2.53 5.00
C GLY A 12 3.47 3.04 5.55
N ALA A 13 2.37 2.32 5.29
CA ALA A 13 1.05 2.63 5.85
C ALA A 13 1.12 2.76 7.37
N SER A 14 0.46 3.79 7.93
CA SER A 14 0.48 4.10 9.36
C SER A 14 -0.94 4.24 9.89
N HIS A 15 -1.18 3.74 11.11
CA HIS A 15 -2.44 3.96 11.84
C HIS A 15 -2.55 5.35 12.46
N LYS A 16 -1.46 6.10 12.48
CA LYS A 16 -1.38 7.44 13.07
C LYS A 16 -1.96 8.50 12.12
N PRO A 17 -3.03 9.22 12.49
CA PRO A 17 -3.69 10.21 11.63
C PRO A 17 -2.78 11.36 11.19
N GLU A 18 -1.78 11.72 11.99
CA GLU A 18 -0.82 12.79 11.69
C GLU A 18 0.22 12.41 10.63
N ARG A 19 0.28 11.12 10.22
CA ARG A 19 1.23 10.67 9.20
C ARG A 19 0.63 10.87 7.81
N PRO A 20 1.37 11.45 6.85
CA PRO A 20 0.90 11.63 5.47
C PRO A 20 0.37 10.36 4.82
N SER A 21 0.99 9.21 5.12
CA SER A 21 0.55 7.89 4.64
C SER A 21 -0.89 7.53 5.05
N HIS A 22 -1.36 8.02 6.20
CA HIS A 22 -2.72 7.77 6.69
C HIS A 22 -3.74 8.62 5.94
N GLU A 23 -3.43 9.91 5.78
CA GLU A 23 -4.27 10.86 5.03
C GLU A 23 -4.40 10.45 3.57
N VAL A 24 -3.28 10.10 2.91
CA VAL A 24 -3.30 9.64 1.51
C VAL A 24 -4.07 8.33 1.37
N MET A 25 -3.91 7.40 2.31
CA MET A 25 -4.71 6.17 2.30
C MET A 25 -6.21 6.46 2.38
N ALA A 26 -6.64 7.35 3.28
CA ALA A 26 -8.03 7.75 3.41
C ALA A 26 -8.55 8.42 2.13
N PHE A 27 -7.74 9.31 1.53
CA PHE A 27 -8.07 9.98 0.28
C PHE A 27 -8.24 8.99 -0.89
N LEU A 28 -7.33 8.03 -1.03
CA LEU A 28 -7.40 7.01 -2.08
C LEU A 28 -8.63 6.12 -1.92
N LEU A 29 -8.96 5.71 -0.70
CA LEU A 29 -10.17 4.95 -0.40
C LEU A 29 -11.44 5.76 -0.70
N ALA A 30 -11.49 7.03 -0.30
CA ALA A 30 -12.61 7.93 -0.59
C ALA A 30 -12.78 8.18 -2.09
N SER A 31 -11.69 8.15 -2.85
CA SER A 31 -11.69 8.28 -4.31
C SER A 31 -12.10 6.98 -5.04
N GLY A 32 -12.39 5.91 -4.32
CA GLY A 32 -12.85 4.62 -4.88
C GLY A 32 -11.73 3.69 -5.33
N TYR A 33 -10.47 3.95 -4.95
CA TYR A 33 -9.37 3.03 -5.23
C TYR A 33 -9.34 1.84 -4.28
N GLN A 34 -8.81 0.72 -4.74
CA GLN A 34 -8.54 -0.44 -3.89
C GLN A 34 -7.14 -0.31 -3.30
N VAL A 35 -7.05 0.00 -2.01
CA VAL A 35 -5.77 0.21 -1.34
C VAL A 35 -5.38 -0.99 -0.49
N TYR A 36 -4.13 -1.44 -0.66
CA TYR A 36 -3.53 -2.54 0.08
C TYR A 36 -2.38 -1.98 0.94
N PRO A 37 -2.63 -1.67 2.22
CA PRO A 37 -1.60 -1.12 3.08
C PRO A 37 -0.52 -2.16 3.41
N VAL A 38 0.74 -1.76 3.29
CA VAL A 38 1.90 -2.60 3.58
C VAL A 38 2.73 -1.98 4.70
N ASN A 39 2.78 -2.68 5.83
CA ASN A 39 3.65 -2.35 6.95
C ASN A 39 3.92 -3.61 7.80
N PRO A 40 5.17 -4.10 7.85
CA PRO A 40 5.56 -5.25 8.68
C PRO A 40 5.17 -5.11 10.16
N GLY A 41 5.29 -3.90 10.72
CA GLY A 41 5.01 -3.64 12.15
C GLY A 41 3.53 -3.60 12.51
N LEU A 42 2.64 -3.54 11.51
CA LEU A 42 1.18 -3.51 11.68
C LEU A 42 0.50 -4.68 10.96
N ALA A 43 1.26 -5.66 10.48
CA ALA A 43 0.75 -6.77 9.71
C ALA A 43 -0.38 -7.53 10.44
N GLY A 44 -1.46 -7.84 9.73
CA GLY A 44 -2.63 -8.51 10.28
C GLY A 44 -3.63 -7.58 10.99
N GLN A 45 -3.27 -6.32 11.25
CA GLN A 45 -4.23 -5.33 11.76
C GLN A 45 -5.13 -4.80 10.65
N GLN A 46 -6.20 -4.10 11.05
CA GLN A 46 -7.02 -3.32 10.13
C GLN A 46 -6.64 -1.85 10.19
N LEU A 47 -6.52 -1.24 9.03
CA LEU A 47 -6.29 0.18 8.85
C LEU A 47 -7.36 0.72 7.89
N LEU A 48 -8.21 1.63 8.37
CA LEU A 48 -9.31 2.22 7.59
C LEU A 48 -10.22 1.15 6.92
N GLY A 49 -10.43 0.01 7.58
CA GLY A 49 -11.21 -1.12 7.05
C GLY A 49 -10.46 -2.04 6.08
N CYS A 50 -9.18 -1.79 5.82
CA CYS A 50 -8.32 -2.62 4.98
C CYS A 50 -7.35 -3.45 5.84
N ARG A 51 -7.13 -4.72 5.45
CA ARG A 51 -6.12 -5.57 6.10
C ARG A 51 -4.72 -5.09 5.73
N VAL A 52 -3.84 -4.96 6.73
CA VAL A 52 -2.43 -4.62 6.53
C VAL A 52 -1.60 -5.86 6.25
N TYR A 53 -0.80 -5.79 5.19
CA TYR A 53 0.12 -6.84 4.76
C TYR A 53 1.54 -6.57 5.25
N PRO A 54 2.33 -7.62 5.55
CA PRO A 54 3.71 -7.46 5.97
C PRO A 54 4.63 -6.99 4.84
N THR A 55 4.40 -7.47 3.61
CA THR A 55 5.22 -7.18 2.42
C THR A 55 4.33 -7.07 1.18
N LEU A 56 4.90 -6.58 0.07
CA LEU A 56 4.23 -6.55 -1.23
C LEU A 56 3.84 -7.94 -1.72
N ALA A 57 4.76 -8.90 -1.61
CA ALA A 57 4.56 -10.29 -2.04
C ALA A 57 3.44 -11.03 -1.27
N ALA A 58 3.08 -10.55 -0.08
CA ALA A 58 1.99 -11.15 0.72
C ALA A 58 0.59 -10.74 0.24
N ILE A 59 0.48 -9.80 -0.72
CA ILE A 59 -0.80 -9.34 -1.25
C ILE A 59 -1.31 -10.39 -2.26
N PRO A 60 -2.51 -10.98 -2.06
CA PRO A 60 -2.99 -12.10 -2.87
C PRO A 60 -3.56 -11.67 -4.24
N VAL A 61 -3.32 -10.43 -4.66
CA VAL A 61 -3.80 -9.88 -5.92
C VAL A 61 -2.67 -9.13 -6.62
N ALA A 62 -2.73 -9.05 -7.95
CA ALA A 62 -1.83 -8.21 -8.71
C ALA A 62 -2.06 -6.72 -8.36
N ILE A 63 -0.97 -5.98 -8.21
CA ILE A 63 -0.96 -4.55 -7.88
C ILE A 63 -0.66 -3.76 -9.15
N ASP A 64 -1.43 -2.70 -9.39
CA ASP A 64 -1.26 -1.85 -10.58
C ASP A 64 -0.33 -0.66 -10.30
N MET A 65 -0.20 -0.24 -9.04
CA MET A 65 0.62 0.90 -8.63
C MET A 65 1.15 0.72 -7.20
N VAL A 66 2.39 1.14 -6.96
CA VAL A 66 3.00 1.15 -5.63
C VAL A 66 3.24 2.60 -5.19
N ASP A 67 2.66 2.99 -4.06
CA ASP A 67 2.84 4.28 -3.42
C ASP A 67 3.70 4.12 -2.16
N VAL A 68 4.79 4.90 -2.04
CA VAL A 68 5.85 4.67 -1.05
C VAL A 68 6.01 5.89 -0.15
N PHE A 69 5.64 5.75 1.13
CA PHE A 69 5.80 6.78 2.17
C PHE A 69 7.03 6.56 3.07
N ARG A 70 7.97 5.73 2.65
CA ARG A 70 9.25 5.54 3.35
C ARG A 70 10.33 6.49 2.83
N GLN A 71 11.33 6.74 3.67
CA GLN A 71 12.52 7.48 3.28
C GLN A 71 13.18 6.84 2.05
N SER A 72 13.59 7.69 1.10
CA SER A 72 14.13 7.32 -0.20
C SER A 72 15.27 6.31 -0.17
N GLN A 73 16.03 6.26 0.93
CA GLN A 73 17.12 5.30 1.15
C GLN A 73 16.70 3.82 1.11
N TYR A 74 15.41 3.50 1.30
CA TYR A 74 14.88 2.13 1.22
C TYR A 74 14.24 1.78 -0.14
N LEU A 75 14.20 2.73 -1.09
CA LEU A 75 13.62 2.52 -2.42
C LEU A 75 14.27 1.39 -3.23
N PRO A 76 15.60 1.15 -3.20
CA PRO A 76 16.20 0.10 -4.03
C PRO A 76 15.64 -1.29 -3.76
N ALA A 77 15.51 -1.68 -2.48
CA ALA A 77 14.96 -2.98 -2.09
C ALA A 77 13.46 -3.12 -2.41
N ILE A 78 12.71 -2.00 -2.37
CA ILE A 78 11.28 -1.97 -2.73
C ILE A 78 11.08 -2.11 -4.24
N VAL A 79 11.95 -1.50 -5.04
CA VAL A 79 11.92 -1.61 -6.50
C VAL A 79 12.23 -3.03 -6.95
N GLU A 80 13.17 -3.72 -6.30
CA GLU A 80 13.45 -5.13 -6.58
C GLU A 80 12.24 -6.04 -6.27
N GLU A 81 11.54 -5.83 -5.15
CA GLU A 81 10.28 -6.55 -4.86
C GLU A 81 9.17 -6.23 -5.88
N ALA A 82 9.04 -4.96 -6.29
CA ALA A 82 8.03 -4.55 -7.27
C ALA A 82 8.28 -5.15 -8.67
N ILE A 83 9.54 -5.25 -9.08
CA ILE A 83 9.93 -5.89 -10.35
C ILE A 83 9.67 -7.41 -10.29
N ALA A 84 9.86 -8.05 -9.13
CA ALA A 84 9.61 -9.48 -8.97
C ALA A 84 8.12 -9.85 -8.93
N CYS A 85 7.22 -8.89 -8.67
CA CYS A 85 5.77 -9.10 -8.63
C CYS A 85 5.03 -8.77 -9.95
N GLY A 86 5.74 -8.33 -10.99
CA GLY A 86 5.20 -8.05 -12.34
C GLY A 86 5.48 -9.18 -13.33
#